data_AF-A0A6N2AJS3-F1
#
_entry.id   AF-A0A6N2AJS3-F1
#
_cell.length_a   1.000
_cell.length_b   1.000
_cell.length_c   1.000
_cell.angle_alpha   90.00
_cell.angle_beta   90.00
_cell.angle_gamma   90.00
#
_symmetry.space_group_name_H-M   'P 1'
#
loop_
_entity.id
_entity.type
_entity.pdbx_description
1 polymer ?
#
loop_
_entity_poly.entity_id
_entity_poly.type
_entity_poly.pdbx_seq_one_letter_code
_entity_poly.pdbx_strand_id
1 'polypeptide(L)'
;MNQELPFAGAPAVLTYGRKKWNVLYGGAKTKYKFSTGWKFFADDNNLKEGDGLVFELSECNPDKIEFKIQILREDFPAELVPEDVEGINTDNPIIID
;
A
#
# COMPACT_ATOMS: atom_id res chain seq x y z
N MET A 1 22.86 9.14 -4.38
CA MET A 1 21.41 8.95 -4.14
C MET A 1 21.27 8.51 -2.70
N ASN A 2 20.67 9.33 -1.84
CA ASN A 2 20.37 8.90 -0.48
C ASN A 2 19.22 7.90 -0.56
N GLN A 3 19.46 6.67 -0.12
CA GLN A 3 18.41 5.68 0.02
C GLN A 3 17.65 6.04 1.30
N GLU A 4 16.42 6.54 1.17
CA GLU A 4 15.55 6.88 2.29
C GLU A 4 15.18 5.65 3.16
N LEU A 5 15.33 4.43 2.61
CA LEU A 5 15.04 3.18 3.32
C LEU A 5 16.26 2.25 3.40
N PRO A 6 16.39 1.42 4.46
CA PRO A 6 17.57 0.61 4.69
C PRO A 6 17.79 -0.48 3.64
N PHE A 7 19.02 -0.58 3.13
CA PHE A 7 19.40 -1.57 2.14
C PHE A 7 19.26 -3.02 2.63
N ALA A 8 19.54 -3.29 3.90
CA ALA A 8 19.45 -4.63 4.48
C ALA A 8 18.01 -5.07 4.79
N GLY A 9 17.09 -4.11 4.94
CA GLY A 9 15.81 -4.31 5.62
C GLY A 9 15.90 -4.04 7.11
N ALA A 10 14.76 -3.87 7.76
CA ALA A 10 14.62 -3.63 9.19
C ALA A 10 13.19 -3.96 9.66
N PRO A 11 12.95 -4.12 10.97
CA PRO A 11 11.61 -4.05 11.53
C PRO A 11 10.95 -2.71 11.17
N ALA A 12 9.69 -2.77 10.78
CA ALA A 12 8.89 -1.60 10.45
C ALA A 12 7.55 -1.65 11.18
N VAL A 13 7.00 -0.48 11.45
CA VAL A 13 5.68 -0.31 12.05
C VAL A 13 4.78 0.40 11.04
N LEU A 14 3.64 -0.19 10.73
CA LEU A 14 2.58 0.45 9.96
C LEU A 14 1.55 1.01 10.95
N THR A 15 1.22 2.29 10.83
CA THR A 15 0.23 2.96 11.69
C THR A 15 -0.93 3.44 10.83
N TYR A 16 -2.15 2.97 11.12
CA TYR A 16 -3.39 3.44 10.47
C TYR A 16 -4.42 3.79 11.54
N GLY A 17 -4.87 5.04 11.54
CA GLY A 17 -5.69 5.59 12.62
C GLY A 17 -4.97 5.50 13.96
N ARG A 18 -5.53 4.70 14.90
CA ARG A 18 -4.94 4.44 16.23
C ARG A 18 -4.31 3.04 16.35
N LYS A 19 -4.39 2.23 15.29
CA LYS A 19 -3.87 0.87 15.28
C LYS A 19 -2.45 0.85 14.71
N LYS A 20 -1.65 -0.11 15.18
CA LYS A 20 -0.27 -0.34 14.74
C LYS A 20 -0.06 -1.81 14.42
N TRP A 21 0.70 -2.08 13.37
CA TRP A 21 1.08 -3.43 12.95
C TRP A 21 2.59 -3.51 12.76
N ASN A 22 3.21 -4.48 13.43
CA ASN A 22 4.63 -4.77 13.25
C ASN A 22 4.79 -5.62 11.98
N VAL A 23 5.63 -5.14 11.07
CA VAL A 23 5.97 -5.84 9.84
C VAL A 23 7.48 -5.90 9.67
N LEU A 24 7.95 -6.82 8.83
CA LEU A 24 9.36 -6.83 8.42
C LEU A 24 9.47 -6.19 7.03
N TYR A 25 10.16 -5.05 6.95
CA TYR A 25 10.61 -4.49 5.69
C TYR A 25 11.90 -5.19 5.29
N GLY A 26 11.85 -5.99 4.22
CA GLY A 26 13.03 -6.64 3.69
C GLY A 26 13.64 -5.77 2.57
N GLY A 27 14.93 -5.43 2.70
CA GLY A 27 15.63 -4.58 1.73
C GLY A 27 16.00 -5.29 0.42
N ALA A 28 17.20 -5.03 -0.10
CA ALA A 28 17.62 -5.45 -1.43
C ALA A 28 17.52 -6.97 -1.66
N LYS A 29 17.86 -7.79 -0.65
CA LYS A 29 17.80 -9.26 -0.74
C LYS A 29 16.40 -9.79 -1.04
N THR A 30 15.38 -9.07 -0.60
CA THR A 30 13.96 -9.46 -0.76
C THR A 30 13.23 -8.55 -1.74
N LYS A 31 13.96 -7.70 -2.47
CA LYS A 31 13.41 -6.72 -3.42
C LYS A 31 12.50 -5.66 -2.77
N TYR A 32 12.90 -5.14 -1.60
CA TYR A 32 12.23 -4.00 -0.93
C TYR A 32 10.75 -4.25 -0.62
N LYS A 33 10.43 -5.39 -0.01
CA LYS A 33 9.04 -5.82 0.27
C LYS A 33 8.72 -5.88 1.76
N PHE A 34 7.47 -5.61 2.10
CA PHE A 34 6.92 -6.04 3.39
C PHE A 34 6.66 -7.54 3.34
N SER A 35 7.01 -8.25 4.42
CA SER A 35 6.93 -9.71 4.49
C SER A 35 6.13 -10.16 5.70
N THR A 36 6.79 -10.65 6.74
CA THR A 36 6.13 -11.04 8.01
C THR A 36 5.31 -9.87 8.53
N GLY A 37 4.09 -10.13 8.99
CA GLY A 37 3.17 -9.10 9.49
C GLY A 37 2.27 -8.46 8.42
N TRP A 38 2.68 -8.44 7.14
CA TRP A 38 1.91 -7.78 6.08
C TRP A 38 0.51 -8.38 5.92
N LYS A 39 0.40 -9.72 5.90
CA LYS A 39 -0.90 -10.40 5.77
C LYS A 39 -1.86 -10.01 6.90
N PHE A 40 -1.38 -9.90 8.14
CA PHE A 40 -2.22 -9.49 9.27
C PHE A 40 -2.70 -8.06 9.14
N PHE A 41 -1.85 -7.15 8.65
CA PHE A 41 -2.26 -5.78 8.33
C PHE A 41 -3.35 -5.76 7.25
N ALA A 42 -3.18 -6.53 6.17
CA ALA A 42 -4.14 -6.60 5.08
C ALA A 42 -5.49 -7.18 5.53
N ASP A 43 -5.46 -8.31 6.26
CA ASP A 43 -6.65 -8.99 6.74
C ASP A 43 -7.41 -8.15 7.80
N ASP A 44 -6.72 -7.55 8.79
CA ASP A 44 -7.37 -6.75 9.85
C ASP A 44 -7.96 -5.42 9.33
N ASN A 45 -7.42 -4.90 8.23
CA ASN A 45 -7.98 -3.74 7.54
C ASN A 45 -8.91 -4.13 6.39
N ASN A 46 -9.20 -5.41 6.16
CA ASN A 46 -10.06 -5.86 5.07
C ASN A 46 -9.68 -5.21 3.73
N LEU A 47 -8.38 -5.23 3.39
CA LEU A 47 -7.89 -4.72 2.13
C LEU A 47 -8.37 -5.61 0.98
N LYS A 48 -8.82 -4.97 -0.10
CA LYS A 48 -9.27 -5.65 -1.31
C LYS A 48 -8.41 -5.21 -2.50
N GLU A 49 -8.42 -6.02 -3.56
CA GLU A 49 -7.95 -5.54 -4.85
C GLU A 49 -8.74 -4.29 -5.25
N GLY A 50 -8.07 -3.28 -5.81
CA GLY A 50 -8.65 -1.96 -6.09
C GLY A 50 -8.41 -0.92 -4.99
N ASP A 51 -8.17 -1.32 -3.73
CA ASP A 51 -7.83 -0.37 -2.67
C ASP A 51 -6.44 0.25 -2.90
N GLY A 52 -6.35 1.57 -2.81
CA GLY A 52 -5.11 2.32 -2.81
C GLY A 52 -4.51 2.44 -1.41
N LEU A 53 -3.17 2.44 -1.33
CA LEU A 53 -2.45 2.67 -0.08
C LEU A 53 -1.41 3.77 -0.26
N VAL A 54 -1.44 4.76 0.64
CA VAL A 54 -0.40 5.78 0.74
C VAL A 54 0.46 5.49 1.96
N PHE A 55 1.77 5.39 1.74
CA PHE A 55 2.78 5.16 2.77
C PHE A 55 3.55 6.45 3.02
N GLU A 56 3.29 7.10 4.16
CA GLU A 56 4.03 8.27 4.60
C GLU A 56 5.15 7.82 5.55
N LEU A 57 6.41 8.02 5.16
CA LEU A 57 7.56 7.69 5.99
C LEU A 57 7.72 8.75 7.09
N SER A 58 7.47 8.36 8.33
CA SER A 58 7.51 9.26 9.50
C SER A 58 8.79 9.12 10.32
N GLU A 59 9.42 7.94 10.29
CA GLU A 59 10.70 7.68 10.94
C GLU A 59 11.48 6.63 10.15
N CYS A 60 12.78 6.86 9.96
CA CYS A 60 13.69 5.88 9.39
C CYS A 60 15.06 5.99 10.06
N ASN A 61 15.40 4.99 10.86
CA ASN A 61 16.74 4.83 11.44
C ASN A 61 17.13 3.33 11.41
N PRO A 62 18.38 2.98 11.76
CA PRO A 62 18.85 1.60 11.70
C PRO A 62 18.04 0.60 12.54
N ASP A 63 17.37 1.07 13.60
CA ASP A 63 16.66 0.22 14.56
C ASP A 63 15.15 0.16 14.29
N LYS A 64 14.58 1.17 13.62
CA LYS A 64 13.15 1.32 13.44
C LYS A 64 12.79 2.11 12.18
N ILE A 65 11.80 1.59 11.46
CA ILE A 65 11.08 2.30 10.39
C ILE A 65 9.62 2.48 10.82
N GLU A 66 9.03 3.67 10.65
CA GLU A 66 7.60 3.89 10.90
C GLU A 66 6.93 4.54 9.69
N PHE A 67 5.90 3.85 9.17
CA PHE A 67 5.02 4.36 8.13
C PHE A 67 3.65 4.70 8.71
N LYS A 68 3.17 5.90 8.41
CA LYS A 68 1.75 6.23 8.58
C LYS A 68 1.03 5.89 7.28
N ILE A 69 -0.04 5.11 7.40
CA ILE A 69 -0.79 4.60 6.26
C ILE A 69 -2.07 5.38 6.12
N GLN A 70 -2.44 5.66 4.87
CA GLN A 70 -3.79 6.06 4.50
C GLN A 70 -4.32 5.04 3.49
N ILE A 71 -5.53 4.55 3.73
CA ILE A 71 -6.21 3.60 2.86
C ILE A 71 -7.24 4.36 2.05
N LEU A 72 -7.08 4.34 0.73
CA LEU A 72 -8.01 4.92 -0.24
C LEU A 72 -8.89 3.77 -0.73
N ARG A 73 -10.14 3.74 -0.27
CA ARG A 73 -11.06 2.67 -0.65
C ARG A 73 -11.58 2.91 -2.06
N GLU A 74 -11.79 1.81 -2.78
CA GLU A 74 -12.42 1.82 -4.10
C GLU A 74 -13.92 2.17 -4.07
N ASP A 75 -14.48 2.55 -2.90
CA ASP A 75 -15.80 3.16 -2.79
C ASP A 75 -15.78 4.58 -3.40
N PHE A 76 -15.48 4.67 -4.69
CA PHE A 76 -15.96 5.76 -5.51
C PHE A 76 -17.49 5.75 -5.38
N PRO A 77 -18.11 6.88 -4.99
CA PRO A 77 -19.56 6.99 -4.99
C PRO A 77 -20.08 6.47 -6.32
N ALA A 78 -21.13 5.64 -6.32
CA ALA A 78 -21.77 5.18 -7.55
C ALA A 78 -22.15 6.35 -8.48
N GLU A 79 -22.39 7.52 -7.89
CA GLU A 79 -22.64 8.81 -8.56
C GLU A 79 -21.46 9.34 -9.39
N LEU A 80 -20.22 8.91 -9.10
CA LEU A 80 -19.00 9.26 -9.83
C LEU A 80 -18.54 8.15 -10.79
N VAL A 81 -19.23 7.00 -10.79
CA VAL A 81 -19.04 5.99 -11.82
C VAL A 81 -19.81 6.46 -13.05
N PRO A 82 -19.15 6.81 -14.16
CA PRO A 82 -19.87 7.23 -15.36
C PRO A 82 -20.81 6.10 -15.80
N GLU A 83 -22.05 6.41 -16.18
CA GLU A 83 -23.02 5.39 -16.63
C GLU A 83 -22.54 4.65 -17.90
N ASP A 84 -21.66 5.30 -18.69
CA ASP A 84 -21.23 4.88 -20.01
C ASP A 84 -19.69 4.76 -20.14
N VAL A 85 -19.00 4.07 -19.22
CA VAL A 85 -17.53 3.96 -19.32
C VAL A 85 -17.11 2.90 -20.35
N GLU A 86 -16.80 3.35 -21.57
CA GLU A 86 -15.91 2.62 -22.48
C GLU A 86 -14.57 2.36 -21.77
N GLY A 87 -14.05 1.13 -21.89
CA GLY A 87 -12.74 0.76 -21.36
C GLY A 87 -12.69 0.01 -20.03
N ILE A 88 -13.82 -0.31 -19.40
CA ILE A 88 -13.81 -0.94 -18.06
C ILE A 88 -13.32 -2.39 -18.12
N ASN A 89 -13.58 -3.09 -19.23
CA ASN A 89 -13.25 -4.50 -19.35
C ASN A 89 -12.78 -4.85 -20.77
N THR A 90 -12.34 -6.10 -20.94
CA THR A 90 -11.83 -6.61 -22.22
C THR A 90 -12.91 -6.69 -23.30
N ASP A 91 -14.18 -6.74 -22.91
CA ASP A 91 -15.31 -6.84 -23.82
C ASP A 91 -15.75 -5.46 -24.34
N ASN A 92 -15.29 -4.38 -23.71
CA ASN A 92 -15.53 -2.99 -24.09
C ASN A 92 -14.23 -2.16 -23.96
N PRO A 93 -13.22 -2.37 -24.81
CA PRO A 93 -11.93 -1.69 -24.71
C PRO A 93 -11.98 -0.24 -25.22
N ILE A 94 -11.14 0.66 -24.68
CA ILE A 94 -10.91 2.00 -25.25
C ILE A 94 -10.16 1.84 -26.58
N ILE A 95 -10.76 2.33 -27.67
CA ILE A 95 -10.12 2.40 -28.99
C ILE A 95 -9.49 3.79 -29.15
N ILE A 96 -8.20 3.83 -29.43
CA ILE A 96 -7.47 5.08 -29.74
C ILE A 96 -7.18 5.07 -31.24
N ASP A 97 -7.62 6.11 -31.95
CA ASP A 97 -7.43 6.31 -33.39
C ASP A 97 -6.10 7.00 -33.76
#